data_AF-A0A1Q4WS59-F1
#
_entry.id   AF-A0A1Q4WS59-F1
#
_cell.length_a   1.000
_cell.length_b   1.000
_cell.length_c   1.000
_cell.angle_alpha   90.00
_cell.angle_beta   90.00
_cell.angle_gamma   90.00
#
_symmetry.space_group_name_H-M   'P 1'
#
loop_
_entity.id
_entity.type
_entity.pdbx_description
1 polymer ?
#
loop_
_entity_poly.entity_id
_entity_poly.type
_entity_poly.pdbx_seq_one_letter_code
_entity_poly.pdbx_strand_id
1 'polypeptide(L)'
;MTVWLLLTLVRSGRRHRATAVGLTGRPPGDRALMVGTTLVLVAGTATVAASLVHLNTATLPREERQVGPSPPSVASTVRVERVAAQLRDEPLYVDPLAGESAKALSGIAERVAGAEPPVYTAVLPMSRSDESGGDPEVFAHALHHVMDEEGVFVVVDSAAGTDPEVQAALFGVAFPEDAGLYPLTGVTGTRFDRTAAQALDQVLDELEKLVADPEGEPQVPSGIDFGADPAPEPSRWSQFVSGDFGKALFAVGPVFGLVVLGLV
;
A
#
# COMPACT_ATOMS: atom_id res chain seq x y z
N MET A 1 15.48 -27.57 -26.67
CA MET A 1 15.90 -28.07 -28.00
C MET A 1 16.38 -29.51 -27.85
N THR A 2 15.48 -30.50 -27.69
CA THR A 2 15.93 -31.85 -27.25
C THR A 2 15.14 -33.02 -27.86
N VAL A 3 13.81 -33.03 -27.86
CA VAL A 3 13.05 -34.23 -28.27
C VAL A 3 12.72 -34.26 -29.77
N TRP A 4 12.30 -33.13 -30.35
CA TRP A 4 11.93 -33.06 -31.78
C TRP A 4 13.11 -33.38 -32.71
N LEU A 5 14.30 -32.86 -32.41
CA LEU A 5 15.53 -33.15 -33.15
C LEU A 5 15.99 -34.60 -33.00
N LEU A 6 15.84 -35.18 -31.81
CA LEU A 6 16.16 -36.60 -31.60
C LEU A 6 15.23 -37.50 -32.43
N LEU A 7 13.93 -37.21 -32.47
CA LEU A 7 12.97 -37.99 -33.25
C LEU A 7 13.20 -37.84 -34.77
N THR A 8 13.58 -36.65 -35.26
CA THR A 8 13.91 -36.46 -36.69
C THR A 8 15.22 -37.14 -37.06
N LEU A 9 16.23 -37.13 -36.19
CA LEU A 9 17.50 -37.83 -36.38
C LEU A 9 17.33 -39.36 -36.35
N VAL A 10 16.52 -39.90 -35.43
CA VAL A 10 16.20 -41.33 -35.37
C VAL A 10 15.45 -41.78 -36.62
N ARG A 11 14.51 -40.96 -37.11
CA ARG A 11 13.77 -41.22 -38.34
C ARG A 11 14.69 -41.21 -39.57
N SER A 12 15.60 -40.24 -39.69
CA SER A 12 16.52 -40.16 -40.83
C SER A 12 17.48 -41.35 -40.85
N GLY A 13 18.02 -41.74 -39.69
CA GLY A 13 18.92 -42.88 -39.56
C GLY A 13 18.27 -44.23 -39.87
N ARG A 14 16.97 -44.41 -39.55
CA ARG A 14 16.21 -45.61 -39.90
C ARG A 14 15.97 -45.73 -41.40
N ARG A 15 15.63 -44.62 -42.07
CA ARG A 15 15.43 -44.59 -43.53
C ARG A 15 16.71 -44.92 -44.27
N HIS A 16 17.83 -44.36 -43.84
CA HIS A 16 19.13 -44.59 -44.48
C HIS A 16 19.57 -46.06 -44.39
N ARG A 17 19.32 -46.70 -43.22
CA ARG A 17 19.56 -48.14 -43.04
C ARG A 17 18.62 -48.99 -43.87
N ALA A 18 17.32 -48.68 -43.92
CA ALA A 18 16.36 -49.43 -44.73
C ALA A 18 16.70 -49.40 -46.24
N THR A 19 17.13 -48.25 -46.76
CA THR A 19 17.60 -48.13 -48.16
C THR A 19 18.88 -48.93 -48.42
N ALA A 20 19.78 -49.04 -47.44
CA ALA A 20 21.01 -49.82 -47.58
C ALA A 20 20.75 -51.34 -47.68
N VAL A 21 19.62 -51.84 -47.17
CA VAL A 21 19.22 -53.27 -47.25
C VAL A 21 18.27 -53.56 -48.41
N GLY A 22 18.05 -52.61 -49.34
CA GLY A 22 17.22 -52.82 -50.53
C GLY A 22 15.71 -52.80 -50.28
N LEU A 23 15.25 -52.39 -49.09
CA LEU A 23 13.83 -52.22 -48.80
C LEU A 23 13.32 -50.94 -49.48
N THR A 24 12.51 -51.09 -50.53
CA THR A 24 11.89 -49.98 -51.26
C THR A 24 10.57 -49.49 -50.64
N GLY A 25 10.13 -50.10 -49.54
CA GLY A 25 8.90 -49.77 -48.82
C GLY A 25 9.13 -48.90 -47.58
N ARG A 26 8.06 -48.22 -47.12
CA ARG A 26 8.09 -47.47 -45.84
C ARG A 26 8.28 -48.45 -44.68
N PRO A 27 9.27 -48.25 -43.80
CA PRO A 27 9.49 -49.16 -42.68
C PRO A 27 8.28 -49.15 -41.73
N PRO A 28 7.92 -50.31 -41.15
CA PRO A 28 6.87 -50.37 -40.12
C PRO A 28 7.24 -49.44 -38.95
N GLY A 29 6.27 -48.64 -38.49
CA GLY A 29 6.47 -47.63 -37.44
C GLY A 29 6.73 -46.20 -37.93
N ASP A 30 6.93 -45.97 -39.24
CA ASP A 30 7.16 -44.60 -39.77
C ASP A 30 5.90 -43.70 -39.68
N ARG A 31 4.71 -44.32 -39.60
CA ARG A 31 3.43 -43.65 -39.30
C ARG A 31 3.33 -43.25 -37.83
N ALA A 32 3.73 -44.12 -36.91
CA ALA A 32 3.73 -43.84 -35.47
C ALA A 32 4.68 -42.69 -35.13
N LEU A 33 5.87 -42.66 -35.73
CA LEU A 33 6.82 -41.55 -35.58
C LEU A 33 6.29 -40.23 -36.13
N MET A 34 5.55 -40.25 -37.25
CA MET A 34 4.91 -39.06 -37.82
C MET A 34 3.81 -38.52 -36.90
N VAL A 35 2.95 -39.40 -36.41
CA VAL A 35 1.86 -39.06 -35.48
C VAL A 35 2.43 -38.53 -34.16
N GLY A 36 3.50 -39.14 -33.65
CA GLY A 36 4.21 -38.68 -32.45
C GLY A 36 4.85 -37.31 -32.63
N THR A 37 5.47 -37.04 -33.79
CA THR A 37 6.06 -35.70 -34.04
C THR A 37 5.00 -34.62 -34.18
N THR A 38 3.86 -34.90 -34.82
CA THR A 38 2.75 -33.93 -34.91
C THR A 38 2.10 -33.69 -33.55
N LEU A 39 1.91 -34.72 -32.72
CA LEU A 39 1.35 -34.57 -31.37
C LEU A 39 2.24 -33.71 -30.47
N VAL A 40 3.57 -33.93 -30.49
CA VAL A 40 4.52 -33.12 -29.70
C VAL A 40 4.49 -31.65 -30.11
N LEU A 41 4.38 -31.37 -31.41
CA LEU A 41 4.32 -30.00 -31.93
C LEU A 41 3.02 -29.30 -31.52
N VAL A 42 1.88 -29.98 -31.65
CA VAL A 42 0.55 -29.45 -31.27
C VAL A 42 0.44 -29.22 -29.77
N ALA A 43 0.95 -30.15 -28.95
CA ALA A 43 0.94 -30.00 -27.50
C ALA A 43 1.83 -28.82 -27.06
N GLY A 44 3.01 -28.67 -27.68
CA GLY A 44 3.93 -27.56 -27.42
C GLY A 44 3.36 -26.20 -27.82
N THR A 45 2.71 -26.10 -28.98
CA THR A 45 2.07 -24.84 -29.39
C THR A 45 0.86 -24.49 -28.53
N ALA A 46 0.06 -25.49 -28.14
CA ALA A 46 -1.08 -25.28 -27.24
C ALA A 46 -0.65 -24.79 -25.85
N THR A 47 0.47 -25.30 -25.31
CA THR A 47 1.01 -24.81 -24.03
C THR A 47 1.51 -23.38 -24.14
N VAL A 48 2.27 -23.04 -25.18
CA VAL A 48 2.73 -21.66 -25.41
C VAL A 48 1.56 -20.70 -25.59
N ALA A 49 0.54 -21.08 -26.36
CA ALA A 49 -0.66 -20.27 -26.56
C ALA A 49 -1.45 -20.09 -25.25
N ALA A 50 -1.64 -21.16 -24.47
CA ALA A 50 -2.30 -21.08 -23.17
C ALA A 50 -1.52 -20.22 -22.16
N SER A 51 -0.19 -20.30 -22.16
CA SER A 51 0.67 -19.43 -21.34
C SER A 51 0.57 -17.95 -21.77
N LEU A 52 0.54 -17.67 -23.07
CA LEU A 52 0.35 -16.31 -23.59
C LEU A 52 -1.03 -15.75 -23.27
N VAL A 53 -2.08 -16.58 -23.38
CA VAL A 53 -3.44 -16.20 -22.96
C VAL A 53 -3.47 -15.95 -21.46
N HIS A 54 -2.90 -16.83 -20.64
CA HIS A 54 -2.85 -16.64 -19.18
C HIS A 54 -2.07 -15.38 -18.79
N LEU A 55 -0.95 -15.07 -19.45
CA LEU A 55 -0.23 -13.81 -19.26
C LEU A 55 -1.04 -12.58 -19.69
N ASN A 56 -1.88 -12.72 -20.72
CA ASN A 56 -2.70 -11.63 -21.27
C ASN A 56 -4.04 -11.45 -20.53
N THR A 57 -4.59 -12.51 -19.93
CA THR A 57 -5.87 -12.50 -19.21
C THR A 57 -5.70 -12.59 -17.70
N ALA A 58 -4.48 -12.63 -17.19
CA ALA A 58 -4.20 -12.38 -15.78
C ALA A 58 -4.68 -10.95 -15.49
N THR A 59 -5.91 -10.89 -14.98
CA THR A 59 -6.52 -9.68 -14.44
C THR A 59 -5.52 -9.06 -13.46
N LEU A 60 -5.32 -7.75 -13.59
CA LEU A 60 -4.55 -6.92 -12.67
C LEU A 60 -4.85 -7.34 -11.22
N PRO A 61 -3.84 -7.40 -10.33
CA PRO A 61 -4.05 -7.85 -8.96
C PRO A 61 -5.19 -7.07 -8.30
N ARG A 62 -6.05 -7.84 -7.63
CA ARG A 62 -7.00 -7.40 -6.61
C ARG A 62 -6.30 -6.42 -5.67
N GLU A 63 -6.89 -5.24 -5.46
CA GLU A 63 -6.47 -4.17 -4.53
C GLU A 63 -5.39 -4.64 -3.55
N GLU A 64 -4.13 -4.49 -3.96
CA GLU A 64 -3.00 -4.75 -3.10
C GLU A 64 -3.04 -3.66 -2.03
N ARG A 65 -3.30 -4.09 -0.79
CA ARG A 65 -3.25 -3.26 0.43
C ARG A 65 -1.95 -2.46 0.39
N GLN A 66 -2.05 -1.17 0.08
CA GLN A 66 -0.92 -0.25 0.09
C GLN A 66 -0.38 -0.25 1.52
N VAL A 67 0.85 -0.70 1.69
CA VAL A 67 1.55 -0.56 2.97
C VAL A 67 2.02 0.88 3.00
N GLY A 68 1.21 1.76 3.59
CA GLY A 68 1.63 3.13 3.86
C GLY A 68 2.96 3.15 4.63
N PRO A 69 3.71 4.27 4.60
CA PRO A 69 4.94 4.41 5.37
C PRO A 69 4.72 3.96 6.81
N SER A 70 5.66 3.17 7.32
CA SER A 70 5.62 2.73 8.71
C SER A 70 5.69 3.96 9.62
N PRO A 71 4.83 4.05 10.65
CA PRO A 71 4.91 5.12 11.64
C PRO A 71 6.32 5.23 12.26
N PRO A 72 6.78 6.44 12.62
CA PRO A 72 6.11 7.72 12.41
C PRO A 72 6.34 8.18 10.96
N SER A 73 5.28 8.61 10.27
CA SER A 73 5.31 8.89 8.83
C SER A 73 6.06 10.19 8.44
N VAL A 74 7.13 10.52 9.17
CA VAL A 74 7.99 11.70 9.04
C VAL A 74 9.46 11.28 8.92
N ALA A 75 10.28 12.11 8.28
CA ALA A 75 11.70 11.79 8.06
C ALA A 75 12.57 11.88 9.34
N SER A 76 12.11 12.59 10.37
CA SER A 76 12.81 12.79 11.64
C SER A 76 11.82 13.16 12.74
N THR A 77 12.02 12.68 13.96
CA THR A 77 11.14 12.94 15.12
C THR A 77 11.67 14.02 16.06
N VAL A 78 12.85 14.61 15.83
CA VAL A 78 13.52 15.47 16.82
C VAL A 78 12.67 16.68 17.27
N ARG A 79 11.95 17.33 16.35
CA ARG A 79 11.07 18.45 16.70
C ARG A 79 9.74 17.94 17.26
N VAL A 80 9.17 16.89 16.68
CA VAL A 80 7.98 16.20 17.20
C VAL A 80 8.16 15.80 18.67
N GLU A 81 9.28 15.18 19.04
CA GLU A 81 9.63 14.78 20.41
C GLU A 81 9.71 15.97 21.37
N ARG A 82 10.24 17.10 20.90
CA ARG A 82 10.31 18.32 21.70
C ARG A 82 8.94 18.90 21.99
N VAL A 83 8.08 18.95 20.97
CA VAL A 83 6.70 19.43 21.10
C VAL A 83 5.91 18.46 21.98
N ALA A 84 5.99 17.17 21.72
CA ALA A 84 5.38 16.11 22.52
C ALA A 84 5.80 16.16 23.99
N ALA A 85 7.07 16.42 24.29
CA ALA A 85 7.54 16.55 25.66
C ALA A 85 6.84 17.69 26.41
N GLN A 86 6.55 18.81 25.76
CA GLN A 86 5.79 19.90 26.37
C GLN A 86 4.31 19.59 26.45
N LEU A 87 3.74 18.96 25.41
CA LEU A 87 2.33 18.59 25.35
C LEU A 87 1.90 17.60 26.44
N ARG A 88 2.82 16.76 26.93
CA ARG A 88 2.55 15.86 28.06
C ARG A 88 2.30 16.61 29.37
N ASP A 89 2.91 17.78 29.55
CA ASP A 89 2.74 18.60 30.75
C ASP A 89 1.63 19.65 30.57
N GLU A 90 1.57 20.28 29.40
CA GLU A 90 0.60 21.32 29.04
C GLU A 90 -0.03 21.00 27.68
N PRO A 91 -1.35 20.72 27.58
CA PRO A 91 -1.96 20.20 26.35
C PRO A 91 -2.08 21.25 25.22
N LEU A 92 -1.56 22.46 25.42
CA LEU A 92 -1.42 23.50 24.40
C LEU A 92 0.05 23.94 24.29
N TYR A 93 0.69 23.57 23.18
CA TYR A 93 2.01 24.08 22.79
C TYR A 93 1.88 25.27 21.85
N VAL A 94 2.60 26.36 22.11
CA VAL A 94 2.68 27.53 21.22
C VAL A 94 4.14 27.84 20.92
N ASP A 95 4.53 27.70 19.65
CA ASP A 95 5.88 28.05 19.21
C ASP A 95 6.08 29.57 19.29
N PRO A 96 7.20 30.06 19.83
CA PRO A 96 7.52 31.48 19.86
C PRO A 96 7.50 32.18 18.49
N LEU A 97 7.65 31.43 17.40
CA LEU A 97 7.62 31.91 16.02
C LEU A 97 6.21 31.95 15.41
N ALA A 98 5.19 31.39 16.07
CA ALA A 98 3.83 31.34 15.54
C ALA A 98 3.16 32.71 15.41
N GLY A 99 3.76 33.78 15.96
CA GLY A 99 3.26 35.15 15.90
C GLY A 99 2.03 35.43 16.77
N GLU A 100 1.39 34.39 17.29
CA GLU A 100 0.28 34.48 18.23
C GLU A 100 0.74 34.87 19.63
N SER A 101 -0.05 35.74 20.28
CA SER A 101 0.26 36.14 21.65
C SER A 101 -0.34 35.16 22.66
N ALA A 102 0.38 34.85 23.73
CA ALA A 102 -0.13 34.04 24.83
C ALA A 102 -1.48 34.54 25.39
N LYS A 103 -1.71 35.86 25.33
CA LYS A 103 -2.98 36.48 25.73
C LYS A 103 -4.14 36.13 24.78
N ALA A 104 -3.89 35.99 23.49
CA ALA A 104 -4.92 35.62 22.51
C ALA A 104 -5.38 34.17 22.71
N LEU A 105 -4.49 33.31 23.19
CA LEU A 105 -4.74 31.88 23.37
C LEU A 105 -5.10 31.50 24.82
N SER A 106 -5.15 32.43 25.78
CA SER A 106 -5.37 32.08 27.19
C SER A 106 -6.71 31.39 27.44
N GLY A 107 -7.78 31.84 26.78
CA GLY A 107 -9.09 31.17 26.87
C GLY A 107 -9.11 29.80 26.19
N ILE A 108 -8.31 29.63 25.13
CA ILE A 108 -8.15 28.34 24.43
C ILE A 108 -7.38 27.35 25.32
N ALA A 109 -6.34 27.80 26.02
CA ALA A 109 -5.57 26.96 26.93
C ALA A 109 -6.46 26.29 28.00
N GLU A 110 -7.38 27.05 28.58
CA GLU A 110 -8.34 26.53 29.57
C GLU A 110 -9.31 25.51 28.97
N ARG A 111 -9.83 25.77 27.76
CA ARG A 111 -10.72 24.82 27.06
C ARG A 111 -10.01 23.52 26.71
N VAL A 112 -8.80 23.61 26.16
CA VAL A 112 -7.99 22.44 25.77
C VAL A 112 -7.63 21.61 27.00
N ALA A 113 -7.24 22.24 28.11
CA ALA A 113 -6.92 21.53 29.34
C ALA A 113 -8.11 20.84 30.03
N GLY A 114 -9.34 21.31 29.76
CA GLY A 114 -10.57 20.72 30.29
C GLY A 114 -11.33 19.83 29.31
N ALA A 115 -10.78 19.56 28.12
CA ALA A 115 -11.47 18.81 27.08
C ALA A 115 -11.53 17.31 27.40
N GLU A 116 -12.69 16.71 27.14
CA GLU A 116 -12.91 15.25 27.18
C GLU A 116 -13.58 14.83 25.86
N PRO A 117 -12.95 13.96 25.04
CA PRO A 117 -11.65 13.30 25.22
C PRO A 117 -10.45 14.28 25.22
N PRO A 118 -9.24 13.86 25.68
CA PRO A 118 -8.05 14.72 25.70
C PRO A 118 -7.76 15.33 24.33
N VAL A 119 -7.48 16.63 24.31
CA VAL A 119 -7.10 17.37 23.11
C VAL A 119 -5.69 17.91 23.30
N TYR A 120 -4.76 17.51 22.44
CA TYR A 120 -3.39 18.00 22.39
C TYR A 120 -3.23 18.94 21.21
N THR A 121 -2.92 20.21 21.48
CA THR A 121 -2.90 21.26 20.46
C THR A 121 -1.51 21.85 20.30
N ALA A 122 -0.97 21.86 19.08
CA ALA A 122 0.30 22.49 18.77
C ALA A 122 0.09 23.65 17.76
N VAL A 123 0.45 24.87 18.16
CA VAL A 123 0.43 26.06 17.29
C VAL A 123 1.86 26.41 16.93
N LEU A 124 2.25 26.21 15.68
CA LEU A 124 3.64 26.39 15.23
C LEU A 124 3.70 26.73 13.74
N PRO A 125 4.72 27.43 13.25
CA PRO A 125 4.92 27.59 11.83
C PRO A 125 5.39 26.28 11.21
N MET A 126 4.85 25.94 10.04
CA MET A 126 5.24 24.77 9.26
C MET A 126 5.86 25.17 7.92
N SER A 127 6.82 24.37 7.48
CA SER A 127 7.52 24.56 6.22
C SER A 127 7.60 23.27 5.43
N ARG A 128 7.59 23.37 4.10
CA ARG A 128 7.78 22.22 3.21
C ARG A 128 9.12 21.49 3.40
N SER A 129 10.09 22.14 4.03
CA SER A 129 11.40 21.54 4.35
C SER A 129 11.43 20.85 5.71
N ASP A 130 10.35 20.90 6.46
CA ASP A 130 10.23 20.23 7.75
C ASP A 130 10.00 18.72 7.58
N GLU A 131 10.08 17.99 8.70
CA GLU A 131 9.94 16.54 8.77
C GLU A 131 8.60 16.00 8.26
N SER A 132 7.53 16.80 8.32
CA SER A 132 6.20 16.47 7.83
C SER A 132 5.93 17.01 6.42
N GLY A 133 6.94 17.58 5.75
CA GLY A 133 6.76 18.20 4.43
C GLY A 133 5.84 19.43 4.46
N GLY A 134 5.66 20.04 5.64
CA GLY A 134 4.76 21.16 5.85
C GLY A 134 3.29 20.77 6.02
N ASP A 135 2.99 19.47 6.14
CA ASP A 135 1.63 18.97 6.34
C ASP A 135 1.31 18.87 7.85
N PRO A 136 0.32 19.64 8.35
CA PRO A 136 -0.07 19.62 9.76
C PRO A 136 -0.75 18.30 10.18
N GLU A 137 -1.44 17.60 9.29
CA GLU A 137 -2.04 16.29 9.58
C GLU A 137 -0.93 15.27 9.83
N VAL A 138 0.08 15.22 8.95
CA VAL A 138 1.23 14.32 9.11
C VAL A 138 1.97 14.57 10.44
N PHE A 139 2.10 15.84 10.84
CA PHE A 139 2.69 16.18 12.14
C PHE A 139 1.82 15.72 13.32
N ALA A 140 0.49 15.83 13.22
CA ALA A 140 -0.44 15.35 14.24
C ALA A 140 -0.33 13.82 14.46
N HIS A 141 -0.24 13.05 13.36
CA HIS A 141 0.00 11.60 13.45
C HIS A 141 1.38 11.27 14.06
N ALA A 142 2.41 12.06 13.74
CA ALA A 142 3.73 11.89 14.35
C ALA A 142 3.70 12.18 15.87
N LEU A 143 2.94 13.19 16.31
CA LEU A 143 2.74 13.48 17.73
C LEU A 143 2.08 12.32 18.44
N HIS A 144 0.97 11.78 17.91
CA HIS A 144 0.32 10.59 18.47
C HIS A 144 1.31 9.43 18.57
N HIS A 145 2.08 9.14 17.52
CA HIS A 145 3.06 8.06 17.55
C HIS A 145 4.14 8.23 18.63
N VAL A 146 4.59 9.46 18.86
CA VAL A 146 5.63 9.76 19.87
C VAL A 146 5.06 9.83 21.28
N MET A 147 3.83 10.29 21.44
CA MET A 147 3.16 10.40 22.73
C MET A 147 2.59 9.07 23.20
N ASP A 148 2.12 8.23 22.28
CA ASP A 148 1.41 6.97 22.54
C ASP A 148 0.17 7.18 23.43
N GLU A 149 -0.54 8.29 23.19
CA GLU A 149 -1.73 8.71 23.91
C GLU A 149 -2.94 8.73 22.97
N GLU A 150 -4.10 8.33 23.49
CA GLU A 150 -5.39 8.42 22.81
C GLU A 150 -5.99 9.83 22.96
N GLY A 151 -6.78 10.25 21.97
CA GLY A 151 -7.43 11.56 21.96
C GLY A 151 -7.31 12.27 20.62
N VAL A 152 -7.40 13.59 20.65
CA VAL A 152 -7.36 14.44 19.46
C VAL A 152 -6.05 15.20 19.41
N PHE A 153 -5.33 15.12 18.30
CA PHE A 153 -4.11 15.89 18.05
C PHE A 153 -4.41 16.97 17.03
N VAL A 154 -4.44 18.23 17.48
CA VAL A 154 -4.71 19.40 16.65
C VAL A 154 -3.40 20.12 16.35
N VAL A 155 -3.12 20.36 15.08
CA VAL A 155 -1.97 21.14 14.64
C VAL A 155 -2.47 22.36 13.89
N VAL A 156 -1.97 23.52 14.30
CA VAL A 156 -2.24 24.80 13.67
C VAL A 156 -0.94 25.32 13.08
N ASP A 157 -0.83 25.25 11.75
CA ASP A 157 0.19 26.00 11.03
C ASP A 157 -0.16 27.48 11.09
N SER A 158 0.56 28.22 11.91
CA SER A 158 0.41 29.66 12.03
C SER A 158 1.77 30.30 11.88
N ALA A 159 1.97 30.99 10.76
CA ALA A 159 3.06 31.91 10.57
C ALA A 159 2.55 33.36 10.70
N ALA A 160 3.37 34.25 11.23
CA ALA A 160 2.97 35.63 11.44
C ALA A 160 2.51 36.30 10.13
N GLY A 161 1.26 36.75 10.09
CA GLY A 161 0.67 37.45 8.95
C GLY A 161 0.09 36.55 7.85
N THR A 162 -0.04 35.24 8.10
CA THR A 162 -0.74 34.31 7.20
C THR A 162 -2.04 33.82 7.84
N ASP A 163 -3.00 33.43 7.00
CA ASP A 163 -4.17 32.67 7.46
C ASP A 163 -3.70 31.33 8.04
N PRO A 164 -4.19 30.92 9.22
CA PRO A 164 -3.77 29.67 9.83
C PRO A 164 -4.38 28.47 9.09
N GLU A 165 -3.62 27.38 8.99
CA GLU A 165 -4.13 26.09 8.55
C GLU A 165 -4.29 25.17 9.75
N VAL A 166 -5.46 24.56 9.90
CA VAL A 166 -5.77 23.68 11.03
C VAL A 166 -6.07 22.29 10.56
N GLN A 167 -5.42 21.30 11.16
CA GLN A 167 -5.75 19.89 10.99
C GLN A 167 -5.90 19.21 12.35
N ALA A 168 -6.71 18.16 12.38
CA ALA A 168 -6.94 17.35 13.57
C ALA A 168 -6.89 15.86 13.20
N ALA A 169 -6.13 15.09 13.97
CA ALA A 169 -6.09 13.64 13.88
C ALA A 169 -6.76 13.03 15.12
N LEU A 170 -7.59 12.01 14.91
CA LEU A 170 -8.44 11.38 15.92
C LEU A 170 -7.93 9.97 16.21
N PHE A 171 -7.66 9.66 17.48
CA PHE A 171 -7.21 8.33 17.93
C PHE A 171 -8.04 7.88 19.14
N GLY A 172 -8.61 6.67 19.06
CA GLY A 172 -9.45 6.10 20.12
C GLY A 172 -10.77 6.86 20.33
N VAL A 173 -11.12 7.75 19.41
CA VAL A 173 -12.29 8.63 19.46
C VAL A 173 -12.87 8.79 18.06
N ALA A 174 -14.19 8.93 17.99
CA ALA A 174 -14.90 9.13 16.74
C ALA A 174 -16.07 10.09 16.93
N PHE A 175 -16.56 10.66 15.83
CA PHE A 175 -17.83 11.35 15.83
C PHE A 175 -18.97 10.33 15.83
N PRO A 176 -20.12 10.65 16.46
CA PRO A 176 -21.30 9.79 16.39
C PRO A 176 -21.79 9.66 14.93
N GLU A 177 -22.43 8.54 14.59
CA GLU A 177 -22.85 8.22 13.22
C GLU A 177 -23.74 9.31 12.56
N ASP A 178 -24.43 10.11 13.36
CA ASP A 178 -25.31 11.19 12.91
C ASP A 178 -24.62 12.54 12.69
N ALA A 179 -23.32 12.66 12.99
CA ALA A 179 -22.53 13.88 12.79
C ALA A 179 -22.28 14.22 11.29
N GLY A 180 -22.66 13.31 10.39
CA GLY A 180 -22.47 13.45 8.95
C GLY A 180 -21.14 12.88 8.45
N LEU A 181 -20.96 12.89 7.13
CA LEU A 181 -19.82 12.23 6.48
C LEU A 181 -18.47 12.92 6.74
N TYR A 182 -18.48 14.21 7.09
CA TYR A 182 -17.27 15.03 7.18
C TYR A 182 -17.38 16.13 8.25
N PRO A 183 -17.54 15.76 9.53
CA PRO A 183 -17.85 16.71 10.61
C PRO A 183 -16.81 17.83 10.77
N LEU A 184 -15.53 17.54 10.47
CA LEU A 184 -14.44 18.51 10.62
C LEU A 184 -14.21 19.41 9.39
N THR A 185 -14.75 19.09 8.21
CA THR A 185 -14.44 19.86 6.98
C THR A 185 -14.86 21.33 7.02
N GLY A 186 -15.84 21.69 7.86
CA GLY A 186 -16.23 23.08 8.08
C GLY A 186 -15.28 23.85 9.00
N VAL A 187 -14.43 23.16 9.76
CA VAL A 187 -13.59 23.74 10.82
C VAL A 187 -12.07 23.52 10.63
N THR A 188 -11.66 22.58 9.79
CA THR A 188 -10.25 22.34 9.41
C THR A 188 -9.89 23.00 8.06
N GLY A 189 -8.63 22.82 7.62
CA GLY A 189 -8.03 23.46 6.45
C GLY A 189 -7.59 24.90 6.71
N THR A 190 -7.28 25.63 5.63
CA THR A 190 -6.92 27.05 5.69
C THR A 190 -8.11 27.90 6.15
N ARG A 191 -7.91 28.70 7.20
CA ARG A 191 -8.96 29.51 7.84
C ARG A 191 -8.78 30.98 7.49
N PHE A 192 -9.32 31.37 6.33
CA PHE A 192 -9.26 32.74 5.84
C PHE A 192 -9.90 33.75 6.80
N ASP A 193 -9.26 34.89 6.98
CA ASP A 193 -9.72 36.00 7.82
C ASP A 193 -9.92 35.62 9.30
N ARG A 194 -9.20 34.59 9.77
CA ARG A 194 -9.25 34.12 11.16
C ARG A 194 -7.88 34.17 11.81
N THR A 195 -7.88 34.40 13.12
CA THR A 195 -6.69 34.15 13.96
C THR A 195 -6.63 32.67 14.34
N ALA A 196 -5.46 32.19 14.78
CA ALA A 196 -5.33 30.80 15.26
C ALA A 196 -6.28 30.54 16.43
N ALA A 197 -6.43 31.52 17.34
CA ALA A 197 -7.37 31.42 18.45
C ALA A 197 -8.83 31.22 17.99
N GLN A 198 -9.28 31.96 16.97
CA GLN A 198 -10.64 31.82 16.44
C GLN A 198 -10.84 30.50 15.69
N ALA A 199 -9.81 30.03 14.98
CA ALA A 199 -9.85 28.76 14.30
C ALA A 199 -9.93 27.59 15.30
N LEU A 200 -9.12 27.65 16.36
CA LEU A 200 -9.13 26.66 17.44
C LEU A 200 -10.46 26.64 18.19
N ASP A 201 -11.03 27.80 18.50
CA ASP A 201 -12.34 27.89 19.16
C ASP A 201 -13.42 27.11 18.40
N GLN A 202 -13.45 27.25 17.07
CA GLN A 202 -14.40 26.55 16.20
C GLN A 202 -14.13 25.05 16.12
N VAL A 203 -12.87 24.64 16.07
CA VAL A 203 -12.53 23.21 16.08
C VAL A 203 -12.94 22.59 17.40
N LEU A 204 -12.66 23.23 18.53
CA LEU A 204 -13.01 22.73 19.86
C LEU A 204 -14.53 22.56 20.02
N ASP A 205 -15.35 23.47 19.49
CA ASP A 205 -16.81 23.34 19.49
C ASP A 205 -17.29 22.06 18.77
N GLU A 206 -16.58 21.63 17.72
CA GLU A 206 -16.88 20.38 17.02
C GLU A 206 -16.34 19.17 17.80
N LEU A 207 -15.13 19.26 18.38
CA LEU A 207 -14.51 18.16 19.12
C LEU A 207 -15.28 17.80 20.40
N GLU A 208 -16.04 18.72 21.01
CA GLU A 208 -16.93 18.44 22.15
C GLU A 208 -18.03 17.40 21.83
N LYS A 209 -18.26 17.11 20.54
CA LYS A 209 -19.25 16.12 20.09
C LYS A 209 -18.68 14.71 19.96
N LEU A 210 -17.37 14.55 20.18
CA LEU A 210 -16.70 13.26 20.06
C LEU A 210 -17.13 12.28 21.14
N VAL A 211 -17.09 11.01 20.78
CA VAL A 211 -17.31 9.88 21.69
C VAL A 211 -16.10 8.96 21.64
N ALA A 212 -15.87 8.22 22.74
CA ALA A 212 -14.81 7.22 22.78
C ALA A 212 -15.09 6.08 21.78
N ASP A 213 -14.09 5.73 21.00
CA ASP A 213 -14.10 4.66 20.01
C ASP A 213 -12.75 3.92 19.98
N PRO A 214 -12.44 3.11 21.00
CA PRO A 214 -11.16 2.42 21.11
C PRO A 214 -10.99 1.27 20.10
N GLU A 215 -12.06 0.85 19.44
CA GLU A 215 -12.03 -0.20 18.40
C GLU A 215 -11.93 0.38 16.98
N GLY A 216 -12.00 1.70 16.84
CA GLY A 216 -11.85 2.39 15.57
C GLY A 216 -10.50 2.13 14.92
N GLU A 217 -10.50 1.89 13.60
CA GLU A 217 -9.24 1.76 12.87
C GLU A 217 -8.48 3.10 12.88
N PRO A 218 -7.18 3.12 13.24
CA PRO A 218 -6.39 4.33 13.22
C PRO A 218 -6.42 4.97 11.82
N GLN A 219 -6.73 6.25 11.77
CA GLN A 219 -6.70 6.98 10.51
C GLN A 219 -5.26 7.04 9.99
N VAL A 220 -5.10 7.02 8.67
CA VAL A 220 -3.82 7.31 8.02
C VAL A 220 -3.87 8.76 7.52
N PRO A 221 -2.75 9.51 7.57
CA PRO A 221 -2.74 10.88 7.07
C PRO A 221 -3.14 10.91 5.59
N SER A 222 -4.08 11.78 5.23
CA SER A 222 -4.61 11.88 3.86
C SER A 222 -3.55 12.23 2.80
N GLY A 223 -2.49 12.95 3.19
CA GLY A 223 -1.38 13.34 2.32
C GLY A 223 -0.43 12.20 1.92
N ILE A 224 -0.52 11.04 2.58
CA ILE A 224 0.44 9.94 2.42
C ILE A 224 0.01 8.89 1.40
N ASP A 225 -1.30 8.76 1.16
CA ASP A 225 -1.85 7.80 0.18
C ASP A 225 -1.39 8.08 -1.26
N PHE A 226 -0.92 9.30 -1.57
CA PHE A 226 -0.44 9.66 -2.90
C PHE A 226 1.06 9.42 -3.13
N GLY A 227 1.82 9.07 -2.09
CA GLY A 227 3.29 8.94 -2.13
C GLY A 227 3.85 7.59 -1.70
N ALA A 228 3.00 6.65 -1.27
CA ALA A 228 3.45 5.30 -0.93
C ALA A 228 3.97 4.59 -2.20
N ASP A 229 5.26 4.26 -2.21
CA ASP A 229 5.79 3.33 -3.21
C ASP A 229 4.96 2.05 -3.14
N PRO A 230 4.50 1.50 -4.27
CA PRO A 230 3.78 0.24 -4.27
C PRO A 230 4.63 -0.79 -3.51
N ALA A 231 4.00 -1.54 -2.60
CA ALA A 231 4.68 -2.59 -1.85
C ALA A 231 5.54 -3.42 -2.83
N PRO A 232 6.81 -3.74 -2.48
CA PRO A 232 7.71 -4.40 -3.41
C PRO A 232 7.04 -5.64 -3.97
N GLU A 233 6.83 -5.66 -5.30
CA GLU A 233 6.13 -6.75 -5.99
C GLU A 233 6.67 -8.08 -5.45
N PRO A 234 5.82 -8.99 -4.92
CA PRO A 234 6.28 -10.31 -4.55
C PRO A 234 6.99 -10.90 -5.77
N SER A 235 8.22 -11.39 -5.59
CA SER A 235 9.06 -11.79 -6.71
C SER A 235 8.28 -12.70 -7.66
N ARG A 236 8.22 -12.35 -8.95
CA ARG A 236 7.43 -13.08 -9.97
C ARG A 236 7.76 -14.57 -10.01
N TRP A 237 8.96 -14.94 -9.56
CA TRP A 237 9.42 -16.31 -9.34
C TRP A 237 8.64 -17.05 -8.25
N SER A 238 8.33 -16.40 -7.14
CA SER A 238 7.56 -17.01 -6.04
C SER A 238 6.14 -17.37 -6.47
N GLN A 239 5.46 -16.48 -7.20
CA GLN A 239 4.11 -16.75 -7.75
C GLN A 239 4.14 -17.85 -8.81
N PHE A 240 5.17 -17.89 -9.65
CA PHE A 240 5.33 -18.93 -10.68
C PHE A 240 5.53 -20.34 -10.07
N VAL A 241 6.23 -20.44 -8.94
CA VAL A 241 6.54 -21.72 -8.29
C VAL A 241 5.43 -22.19 -7.32
N SER A 242 4.74 -21.26 -6.65
CA SER A 242 3.72 -21.57 -5.64
C SER A 242 2.29 -21.71 -6.19
N GLY A 243 2.03 -21.19 -7.39
CA GLY A 243 0.71 -21.27 -8.03
C GLY A 243 0.39 -22.64 -8.64
N ASP A 244 -0.80 -22.75 -9.24
CA ASP A 244 -1.29 -23.99 -9.86
C ASP A 244 -0.43 -24.50 -11.02
N PHE A 245 0.45 -23.66 -11.57
CA PHE A 245 1.44 -24.05 -12.56
C PHE A 245 2.45 -25.08 -12.01
N GLY A 246 2.97 -24.89 -10.79
CA GLY A 246 3.89 -25.83 -10.17
C GLY A 246 3.23 -27.21 -9.97
N LYS A 247 1.97 -27.21 -9.50
CA LYS A 247 1.17 -28.43 -9.35
C LYS A 247 0.94 -29.10 -10.71
N ALA A 248 0.60 -28.34 -11.75
CA ALA A 248 0.38 -28.87 -13.09
C ALA A 248 1.67 -29.44 -13.71
N LEU A 249 2.82 -28.77 -13.53
CA LEU A 249 4.10 -29.23 -14.07
C LEU A 249 4.52 -30.58 -13.47
N PHE A 250 4.36 -30.74 -12.15
CA PHE A 250 4.73 -31.97 -11.45
C PHE A 250 3.67 -33.08 -11.53
N ALA A 251 2.39 -32.75 -11.72
CA ALA A 251 1.33 -33.75 -11.88
C ALA A 251 1.20 -34.27 -13.33
N VAL A 252 1.30 -33.39 -14.33
CA VAL A 252 1.05 -33.74 -15.74
C VAL A 252 2.30 -34.30 -16.41
N GLY A 253 3.49 -33.82 -16.04
CA GLY A 253 4.77 -34.25 -16.61
C GLY A 253 5.02 -35.76 -16.55
N PRO A 254 4.88 -36.43 -15.39
CA PRO A 254 5.12 -37.87 -15.26
C PRO A 254 4.12 -38.73 -16.03
N VAL A 255 2.83 -38.32 -16.07
CA VAL A 255 1.78 -39.04 -16.79
C VAL A 255 2.03 -39.01 -18.30
N PHE A 256 2.43 -37.86 -18.84
CA PHE A 256 2.77 -37.75 -20.25
C PHE A 256 4.03 -38.55 -20.61
N GLY A 257 5.03 -38.59 -19.71
CA GLY A 257 6.22 -39.42 -19.87
C GLY A 257 5.90 -40.92 -19.96
N LEU A 258 5.01 -41.42 -19.08
CA LEU A 258 4.59 -42.82 -19.09
C LEU A 258 3.78 -43.20 -20.34
N VAL A 259 2.91 -42.32 -20.82
CA VAL A 259 2.14 -42.57 -22.05
C VAL A 259 3.04 -42.67 -23.27
N VAL A 260 4.07 -41.81 -23.37
CA VAL A 260 5.03 -41.87 -24.48
C VAL A 260 5.92 -43.11 -24.38
N LEU A 261 6.34 -43.49 -23.17
CA LEU A 261 7.22 -44.64 -22.96
C LEU A 261 6.49 -45.99 -23.14
N GLY A 262 5.18 -46.03 -22.90
CA GLY A 262 4.33 -47.20 -23.19
C GLY A 262 3.92 -47.37 -24.66
N LEU A 263 4.17 -46.36 -25.51
CA LEU A 263 3.85 -46.36 -26.95
C LEU A 263 5.06 -46.68 -27.85
N VAL A 264 6.26 -46.84 -27.28
CA VAL A 264 7.51 -47.25 -27.96
C VAL A 264 7.79 -48.72 -27.73
#